data_AF-A0A8B5WZS8-F1
#
_entry.id   AF-A0A8B5WZS8-F1
#
_cell.length_a   1.000
_cell.length_b   1.000
_cell.length_c   1.000
_cell.angle_alpha   90.00
_cell.angle_beta   90.00
_cell.angle_gamma   90.00
#
_symmetry.space_group_name_H-M   'P 1'
#
loop_
_entity.id
_entity.type
_entity.pdbx_description
1 polymer ?
#
loop_
_entity_poly.entity_id
_entity_poly.type
_entity_poly.pdbx_seq_one_letter_code
_entity_poly.pdbx_strand_id
1 'polypeptide(L)'
;MSDSVTRVESNGREIIIVGTAHVSRDSVTEVKAIIADERPDRVCVEIDASRERALTEGNSWSSLDIFQVIKQRKGFLLLANLVLSSFQRRLGLDLGVKPGEEMLEAIESARELGIPYSLCDREIHTTLRRAWAKSSLWAKNKMLAALLGSIFTREKLGAEEIEALKRKSALDEMLDELSDYLPAAKKVLIDERDTYLAANIYTATGAKIVAVVGAGHVPGIVRELDRFSKSDDPPIIDDLAVVPPPGIIARSIKWVIPAIVVGLIGWGFYRSGWDGGIQMLMRWILVNGTLSAIGAAVAFAHPITVVAAFVAAPVTSMNPTIGVGFVTGLIEAVVRKPRVQDFEAIQDDILTFRGFFRNRLTRILLVFFFSTVGSAIGTFVALPFLMPGV
;
A
#
# COMPACT_ATOMS: atom_id res chain seq x y z
N MET A 1 -33.28 13.50 14.05
CA MET A 1 -32.00 14.02 13.53
C MET A 1 -31.05 12.85 13.61
N SER A 2 -30.47 12.42 12.49
CA SER A 2 -29.55 11.28 12.52
C SER A 2 -28.25 11.68 13.24
N ASP A 3 -27.69 10.74 13.99
CA ASP A 3 -26.42 10.93 14.74
C ASP A 3 -25.19 11.07 13.82
N SER A 4 -25.37 11.14 12.50
CA SER A 4 -24.32 11.17 11.47
C SER A 4 -23.87 12.58 11.09
N VAL A 5 -24.62 13.63 11.46
CA VAL A 5 -24.32 15.02 11.06
C VAL A 5 -23.73 15.82 12.21
N THR A 6 -22.57 16.42 11.98
CA THR A 6 -21.93 17.37 12.90
C THR A 6 -21.81 18.73 12.22
N ARG A 7 -22.32 19.79 12.85
CA ARG A 7 -22.21 21.17 12.35
C ARG A 7 -21.11 21.92 13.09
N VAL A 8 -20.28 22.62 12.34
CA VAL A 8 -19.17 23.43 12.85
C VAL A 8 -19.24 24.81 12.21
N GLU A 9 -19.24 25.86 13.04
CA GLU A 9 -19.04 27.23 12.56
C GLU A 9 -17.56 27.57 12.61
N SER A 10 -17.00 28.07 11.51
CA SER A 10 -15.58 28.40 11.41
C SER A 10 -15.35 29.58 10.46
N ASN A 11 -14.79 30.68 10.98
CA ASN A 11 -14.57 31.95 10.25
C ASN A 11 -15.83 32.49 9.55
N GLY A 12 -16.99 32.45 10.21
CA GLY A 12 -18.25 32.91 9.64
C GLY A 12 -18.81 32.02 8.53
N ARG A 13 -18.30 30.80 8.38
CA ARG A 13 -18.80 29.77 7.46
C ARG A 13 -19.45 28.63 8.25
N GLU A 14 -20.45 28.00 7.66
CA GLU A 14 -21.07 26.80 8.16
C GLU A 14 -20.46 25.57 7.46
N ILE A 15 -19.89 24.66 8.24
CA ILE A 15 -19.34 23.38 7.76
C ILE A 15 -20.19 22.26 8.35
N ILE A 16 -20.87 21.52 7.48
CA ILE A 16 -21.73 20.39 7.81
C ILE A 16 -20.97 19.11 7.47
N ILE A 17 -20.49 18.40 8.49
CA ILE A 17 -19.74 17.15 8.34
C ILE A 17 -20.71 15.98 8.43
N VAL A 18 -20.79 15.19 7.37
CA VAL A 18 -21.61 13.99 7.26
C VAL A 18 -20.69 12.78 7.43
N GLY A 19 -20.78 12.14 8.59
CA GLY A 19 -20.04 10.94 8.94
C GLY A 19 -20.71 9.69 8.37
N THR A 20 -20.06 9.01 7.42
CA THR A 20 -20.60 7.83 6.76
C THR A 20 -20.01 6.55 7.34
N ALA A 21 -20.85 5.53 7.48
CA ALA A 21 -20.38 4.17 7.64
C ALA A 21 -20.04 3.66 6.25
N HIS A 22 -18.74 3.57 5.94
CA HIS A 22 -18.29 3.03 4.66
C HIS A 22 -18.95 1.67 4.47
N VAL A 23 -19.58 1.46 3.31
CA VAL A 23 -20.31 0.23 2.96
C VAL A 23 -21.76 0.14 3.51
N SER A 24 -22.46 1.27 3.74
CA SER A 24 -23.89 1.31 4.09
C SER A 24 -24.76 1.96 3.01
N ARG A 25 -25.83 1.26 2.54
CA ARG A 25 -26.83 1.83 1.61
C ARG A 25 -27.58 3.00 2.21
N ASP A 26 -27.79 2.96 3.51
CA ASP A 26 -28.47 4.03 4.23
C ASP A 26 -27.62 5.30 4.20
N SER A 27 -26.28 5.17 4.31
CA SER A 27 -25.37 6.31 4.17
C SER A 27 -25.37 6.93 2.77
N VAL A 28 -25.50 6.12 1.71
CA VAL A 28 -25.64 6.63 0.32
C VAL A 28 -26.90 7.48 0.19
N THR A 29 -28.03 6.95 0.65
CA THR A 29 -29.33 7.64 0.58
C THR A 29 -29.34 8.91 1.42
N GLU A 30 -28.75 8.84 2.62
CA GLU A 30 -28.63 9.97 3.53
C GLU A 30 -27.76 11.09 2.96
N VAL A 31 -26.60 10.76 2.36
CA VAL A 31 -25.72 11.73 1.71
C VAL A 31 -26.46 12.49 0.60
N LYS A 32 -27.17 11.76 -0.27
CA LYS A 32 -27.97 12.37 -1.35
C LYS A 32 -29.02 13.33 -0.79
N ALA A 33 -29.77 12.91 0.23
CA ALA A 33 -30.80 13.74 0.86
C ALA A 33 -30.22 15.00 1.49
N ILE A 34 -29.14 14.89 2.27
CA ILE A 34 -28.50 16.03 2.95
C ILE A 34 -27.99 17.04 1.92
N ILE A 35 -27.33 16.61 0.85
CA ILE A 35 -26.82 17.53 -0.18
C ILE A 35 -27.98 18.25 -0.89
N ALA A 36 -29.07 17.54 -1.19
CA ALA A 36 -30.25 18.11 -1.82
C ALA A 36 -30.99 19.12 -0.94
N ASP A 37 -31.06 18.87 0.37
CA ASP A 37 -31.74 19.71 1.35
C ASP A 37 -30.89 20.94 1.74
N GLU A 38 -29.61 20.73 2.01
CA GLU A 38 -28.72 21.79 2.50
C GLU A 38 -28.31 22.75 1.38
N ARG A 39 -28.25 22.28 0.13
CA ARG A 39 -27.78 23.02 -1.06
C ARG A 39 -26.54 23.88 -0.76
N PRO A 40 -25.42 23.25 -0.38
CA PRO A 40 -24.20 23.97 -0.04
C PRO A 40 -23.60 24.69 -1.24
N ASP A 41 -22.73 25.65 -0.98
CA ASP A 41 -21.91 26.29 -2.00
C ASP A 41 -20.83 25.34 -2.55
N ARG A 42 -20.47 24.31 -1.77
CA ARG A 42 -19.47 23.31 -2.15
C ARG A 42 -19.64 22.00 -1.38
N VAL A 43 -19.35 20.89 -2.05
CA VAL A 43 -19.24 19.55 -1.43
C VAL A 43 -17.77 19.14 -1.33
N CYS A 44 -17.31 18.77 -0.14
CA CYS A 44 -15.97 18.24 0.11
C CYS A 44 -16.07 16.73 0.36
N VAL A 45 -15.22 15.92 -0.27
CA VAL A 45 -15.36 14.45 -0.24
C VAL A 45 -14.06 13.79 0.18
N GLU A 46 -14.12 12.81 1.10
CA GLU A 46 -12.98 11.96 1.52
C GLU A 46 -12.58 10.94 0.45
N ILE A 47 -12.21 11.42 -0.72
CA ILE A 47 -11.69 10.60 -1.81
C ILE A 47 -10.65 11.36 -2.61
N ASP A 48 -9.63 10.64 -3.10
CA ASP A 48 -8.59 11.17 -3.97
C ASP A 48 -8.91 10.95 -5.46
N ALA A 49 -8.26 11.70 -6.35
CA ALA A 49 -8.50 11.64 -7.80
C ALA A 49 -8.20 10.27 -8.44
N SER A 50 -7.30 9.48 -7.85
CA SER A 50 -7.05 8.11 -8.32
C SER A 50 -8.21 7.20 -7.95
N ARG A 51 -8.77 7.34 -6.74
CA ARG A 51 -9.91 6.55 -6.26
C ARG A 51 -11.21 6.94 -6.95
N GLU A 52 -11.47 8.23 -7.20
CA GLU A 52 -12.62 8.68 -7.98
C GLU A 52 -12.63 8.04 -9.38
N ARG A 53 -11.49 8.11 -10.10
CA ARG A 53 -11.33 7.45 -11.42
C ARG A 53 -11.55 5.95 -11.34
N ALA A 54 -10.96 5.28 -10.34
CA ALA A 54 -11.12 3.85 -10.17
C ALA A 54 -12.58 3.42 -9.92
N LEU A 55 -13.37 4.24 -9.21
CA LEU A 55 -14.79 3.98 -8.94
C LEU A 55 -15.69 4.29 -10.16
N THR A 56 -15.37 5.34 -10.91
CA THR A 56 -16.16 5.80 -12.07
C THR A 56 -15.88 5.02 -13.35
N GLU A 57 -14.60 4.83 -13.70
CA GLU A 57 -14.16 4.16 -14.93
C GLU A 57 -14.06 2.63 -14.75
N GLY A 58 -14.08 2.17 -13.50
CA GLY A 58 -13.78 0.79 -13.13
C GLY A 58 -12.29 0.46 -13.25
N ASN A 59 -11.85 -0.60 -12.56
CA ASN A 59 -10.47 -1.06 -12.68
C ASN A 59 -10.24 -1.74 -14.05
N SER A 60 -9.82 -0.99 -15.07
CA SER A 60 -9.35 -1.54 -16.34
C SER A 60 -8.00 -2.23 -16.16
N TRP A 61 -8.02 -3.44 -15.59
CA TRP A 61 -6.84 -4.31 -15.59
C TRP A 61 -6.41 -4.67 -17.02
N SER A 62 -7.34 -4.64 -17.98
CA SER A 62 -7.12 -4.96 -19.39
C SER A 62 -6.12 -4.02 -20.10
N SER A 63 -5.88 -2.81 -19.58
CA SER A 63 -4.94 -1.85 -20.14
C SER A 63 -3.56 -1.85 -19.46
N LEU A 64 -3.34 -2.68 -18.44
CA LEU A 64 -2.07 -2.71 -17.71
C LEU A 64 -0.96 -3.37 -18.52
N ASP A 65 0.05 -2.56 -18.87
CA ASP A 65 1.29 -3.08 -19.44
C ASP A 65 2.24 -3.53 -18.31
N ILE A 66 2.26 -4.84 -18.06
CA ILE A 66 3.14 -5.46 -17.07
C ILE A 66 4.63 -5.20 -17.34
N PHE A 67 5.04 -5.06 -18.61
CA PHE A 67 6.42 -4.77 -18.96
C PHE A 67 6.79 -3.36 -18.50
N GLN A 68 5.90 -2.38 -18.72
CA GLN A 68 6.12 -1.03 -18.21
C GLN A 68 6.13 -0.98 -16.69
N VAL A 69 5.23 -1.70 -16.01
CA VAL A 69 5.19 -1.75 -14.55
C VAL A 69 6.51 -2.26 -13.98
N ILE A 70 7.04 -3.36 -14.52
CA ILE A 70 8.33 -3.91 -14.09
C ILE A 70 9.46 -2.95 -14.45
N LYS A 71 9.51 -2.42 -15.69
CA LYS A 71 10.56 -1.48 -16.12
C LYS A 71 10.59 -0.19 -15.29
N GLN A 72 9.43 0.30 -14.87
CA GLN A 72 9.26 1.50 -14.03
C GLN A 72 9.47 1.22 -12.53
N ARG A 73 9.88 0.00 -12.13
CA ARG A 73 10.10 -0.38 -10.72
C ARG A 73 8.83 -0.36 -9.87
N LYS A 74 7.66 -0.46 -10.51
CA LYS A 74 6.34 -0.49 -9.86
C LYS A 74 5.84 -1.90 -9.57
N GLY A 75 6.62 -2.95 -9.87
CA GLY A 75 6.24 -4.36 -9.64
C GLY A 75 5.89 -4.67 -8.18
N PHE A 76 6.70 -4.21 -7.22
CA PHE A 76 6.39 -4.37 -5.79
C PHE A 76 5.10 -3.65 -5.38
N LEU A 77 4.86 -2.44 -5.91
CA LEU A 77 3.64 -1.68 -5.64
C LEU A 77 2.41 -2.40 -6.17
N LEU A 78 2.48 -2.91 -7.41
CA LEU A 78 1.40 -3.69 -8.01
C LEU A 78 1.13 -4.96 -7.19
N LEU A 79 2.17 -5.69 -6.79
CA LEU A 79 2.03 -6.89 -5.97
C LEU A 79 1.38 -6.57 -4.61
N ALA A 80 1.81 -5.50 -3.94
CA ALA A 80 1.23 -5.07 -2.67
C ALA A 80 -0.24 -4.69 -2.82
N ASN A 81 -0.60 -3.97 -3.89
CA ASN A 81 -1.98 -3.62 -4.20
C ASN A 81 -2.84 -4.87 -4.40
N LEU A 82 -2.35 -5.86 -5.16
CA LEU A 82 -3.10 -7.10 -5.41
C LEU A 82 -3.31 -7.91 -4.12
N VAL A 83 -2.30 -7.98 -3.24
CA VAL A 83 -2.43 -8.62 -1.93
C VAL A 83 -3.45 -7.89 -1.07
N LEU A 84 -3.40 -6.56 -1.02
CA LEU A 84 -4.35 -5.75 -0.28
C LEU A 84 -5.78 -5.91 -0.82
N SER A 85 -5.97 -5.84 -2.13
CA SER A 85 -7.28 -6.06 -2.77
C SER A 85 -7.83 -7.46 -2.48
N SER A 86 -6.97 -8.49 -2.47
CA SER A 86 -7.37 -9.83 -2.03
C SER A 86 -7.86 -9.84 -0.59
N PHE A 87 -7.14 -9.20 0.33
CA PHE A 87 -7.52 -9.12 1.74
C PHE A 87 -8.86 -8.39 1.93
N GLN A 88 -9.00 -7.21 1.30
CA GLN A 88 -10.23 -6.41 1.35
C GLN A 88 -11.45 -7.22 0.85
N ARG A 89 -11.28 -8.00 -0.22
CA ARG A 89 -12.38 -8.79 -0.80
C ARG A 89 -12.68 -10.05 0.01
N ARG A 90 -11.67 -10.71 0.59
CA ARG A 90 -11.84 -11.88 1.48
C ARG A 90 -12.55 -11.57 2.78
N LEU A 91 -12.37 -10.38 3.32
CA LEU A 91 -13.09 -9.92 4.51
C LEU A 91 -14.59 -9.74 4.26
N GLY A 92 -15.07 -9.97 3.03
CA GLY A 92 -16.51 -9.93 2.77
C GLY A 92 -17.08 -8.57 3.10
N LEU A 93 -16.41 -7.48 2.68
CA LEU A 93 -17.05 -6.16 2.51
C LEU A 93 -18.14 -6.19 1.40
N ASP A 94 -18.78 -7.35 1.20
CA ASP A 94 -20.01 -7.57 0.46
C ASP A 94 -21.19 -7.26 1.40
N LEU A 95 -21.35 -5.99 1.77
CA LEU A 95 -22.63 -5.47 2.28
C LEU A 95 -23.54 -5.02 1.12
N GLY A 96 -23.24 -5.46 -0.11
CA GLY A 96 -23.99 -5.12 -1.32
C GLY A 96 -23.81 -3.67 -1.80
N VAL A 97 -22.73 -3.03 -1.34
CA VAL A 97 -22.27 -1.65 -1.62
C VAL A 97 -20.75 -1.70 -1.76
N LYS A 98 -20.15 -1.13 -2.82
CA LYS A 98 -18.69 -1.04 -2.92
C LYS A 98 -18.16 0.02 -1.94
N PRO A 99 -17.05 -0.23 -1.21
CA PRO A 99 -16.44 0.78 -0.35
C PRO A 99 -16.15 2.09 -1.11
N GLY A 100 -16.68 3.22 -0.62
CA GLY A 100 -16.57 4.52 -1.27
C GLY A 100 -17.75 4.88 -2.19
N GLU A 101 -18.80 4.05 -2.29
CA GLU A 101 -20.04 4.43 -3.00
C GLU A 101 -20.71 5.65 -2.38
N GLU A 102 -20.65 5.82 -1.05
CA GLU A 102 -21.14 7.02 -0.38
C GLU A 102 -20.39 8.30 -0.82
N MET A 103 -19.09 8.17 -1.10
CA MET A 103 -18.26 9.27 -1.59
C MET A 103 -18.58 9.57 -3.05
N LEU A 104 -18.82 8.54 -3.86
CA LEU A 104 -19.21 8.69 -5.25
C LEU A 104 -20.60 9.35 -5.38
N GLU A 105 -21.57 8.92 -4.57
CA GLU A 105 -22.91 9.53 -4.54
C GLU A 105 -22.85 11.01 -4.16
N ALA A 106 -21.95 11.41 -3.25
CA ALA A 106 -21.74 12.81 -2.92
C ALA A 106 -21.29 13.63 -4.15
N ILE A 107 -20.36 13.07 -4.95
CA ILE A 107 -19.86 13.68 -6.18
C ILE A 107 -20.98 13.75 -7.23
N GLU A 108 -21.73 12.67 -7.41
CA GLU A 108 -22.83 12.59 -8.36
C GLU A 108 -23.95 13.57 -8.01
N SER A 109 -24.36 13.61 -6.74
CA SER A 109 -25.35 14.57 -6.23
C SER A 109 -24.92 16.02 -6.44
N ALA A 110 -23.63 16.33 -6.18
CA ALA A 110 -23.08 17.66 -6.44
C ALA A 110 -23.14 18.01 -7.94
N ARG A 111 -22.76 17.08 -8.82
CA ARG A 111 -22.85 17.27 -10.29
C ARG A 111 -24.28 17.46 -10.77
N GLU A 112 -25.23 16.67 -10.29
CA GLU A 112 -26.66 16.77 -10.63
C GLU A 112 -27.24 18.14 -10.27
N LEU A 113 -26.83 18.70 -9.13
CA LEU A 113 -27.30 19.99 -8.63
C LEU A 113 -26.47 21.20 -9.12
N GLY A 114 -25.40 20.96 -9.89
CA GLY A 114 -24.49 22.02 -10.34
C GLY A 114 -23.65 22.65 -9.22
N ILE A 115 -23.47 21.94 -8.11
CA ILE A 115 -22.67 22.36 -6.97
C ILE A 115 -21.20 21.94 -7.22
N PRO A 116 -20.22 22.84 -7.08
CA PRO A 116 -18.83 22.45 -7.22
C PRO A 116 -18.39 21.53 -6.07
N TYR A 117 -17.49 20.59 -6.35
CA TYR A 117 -16.95 19.68 -5.34
C TYR A 117 -15.42 19.72 -5.26
N SER A 118 -14.88 19.24 -4.14
CA SER A 118 -13.45 19.13 -3.88
C SER A 118 -13.10 17.73 -3.38
N LEU A 119 -12.03 17.17 -3.92
CA LEU A 119 -11.41 15.93 -3.46
C LEU A 119 -10.43 16.26 -2.34
N CYS A 120 -10.78 15.91 -1.10
CA CYS A 120 -10.08 16.41 0.08
C CYS A 120 -9.06 15.40 0.65
N ASP A 121 -9.03 14.16 0.15
CA ASP A 121 -8.18 13.10 0.71
C ASP A 121 -6.81 13.01 0.02
N ARG A 122 -5.84 12.48 0.77
CA ARG A 122 -4.50 12.19 0.29
C ARG A 122 -4.50 10.86 -0.47
N GLU A 123 -3.73 10.79 -1.56
CA GLU A 123 -3.55 9.53 -2.30
C GLU A 123 -3.23 8.35 -1.36
N ILE A 124 -4.06 7.31 -1.42
CA ILE A 124 -3.93 6.13 -0.55
C ILE A 124 -2.54 5.48 -0.62
N HIS A 125 -1.91 5.47 -1.81
CA HIS A 125 -0.54 4.96 -1.98
C HIS A 125 0.50 5.78 -1.22
N THR A 126 0.31 7.09 -1.14
CA THR A 126 1.20 7.97 -0.37
C THR A 126 0.96 7.79 1.12
N THR A 127 -0.31 7.71 1.55
CA THR A 127 -0.71 7.43 2.94
C THR A 127 -0.09 6.13 3.45
N LEU A 128 -0.26 5.02 2.71
CA LEU A 128 0.29 3.71 3.08
C LEU A 128 1.83 3.69 3.07
N ARG A 129 2.48 4.26 2.05
CA ARG A 129 3.95 4.33 1.98
C ARG A 129 4.52 5.17 3.12
N ARG A 130 3.86 6.26 3.49
CA ARG A 130 4.27 7.11 4.60
C ARG A 130 4.12 6.40 5.94
N ALA A 131 3.03 5.66 6.15
CA ALA A 131 2.83 4.84 7.35
C ALA A 131 3.93 3.78 7.49
N TRP A 132 4.29 3.14 6.36
CA TRP A 132 5.42 2.22 6.32
C TRP A 132 6.76 2.92 6.58
N ALA A 133 7.01 4.07 5.95
CA ALA A 133 8.27 4.79 6.08
C ALA A 133 8.51 5.28 7.51
N LYS A 134 7.46 5.76 8.20
CA LYS A 134 7.51 6.22 9.60
C LYS A 134 7.50 5.08 10.63
N SER A 135 7.11 3.87 10.23
CA SER A 135 7.13 2.69 11.10
C SER A 135 8.56 2.17 11.37
N SER A 136 8.81 1.79 12.62
CA SER A 136 10.04 1.11 13.03
C SER A 136 10.16 -0.28 12.40
N LEU A 137 11.36 -0.87 12.37
CA LEU A 137 11.55 -2.24 11.89
C LEU A 137 10.73 -3.25 12.69
N TRP A 138 10.57 -3.03 13.99
CA TRP A 138 9.75 -3.86 14.86
C TRP A 138 8.27 -3.79 14.50
N ALA A 139 7.73 -2.59 14.30
CA ALA A 139 6.34 -2.40 13.87
C ALA A 139 6.08 -3.03 12.51
N LYS A 140 7.02 -2.90 11.55
CA LYS A 140 6.94 -3.56 10.24
C LYS A 140 6.86 -5.08 10.36
N ASN A 141 7.71 -5.69 11.20
CA ASN A 141 7.71 -7.13 11.42
C ASN A 141 6.41 -7.60 12.09
N LYS A 142 5.90 -6.85 13.06
CA LYS A 142 4.59 -7.11 13.69
C LYS A 142 3.44 -7.06 12.69
N MET A 143 3.40 -6.03 11.84
CA MET A 143 2.40 -5.93 10.77
C MET A 143 2.49 -7.12 9.81
N LEU A 144 3.70 -7.49 9.39
CA LEU A 144 3.90 -8.67 8.53
C LEU A 144 3.45 -9.97 9.23
N ALA A 145 3.76 -10.13 10.52
CA ALA A 145 3.32 -11.29 11.29
C ALA A 145 1.80 -11.34 11.43
N ALA A 146 1.14 -10.21 11.69
CA ALA A 146 -0.31 -10.12 11.77
C ALA A 146 -0.98 -10.41 10.41
N LEU A 147 -0.44 -9.86 9.31
CA LEU A 147 -0.93 -10.13 7.96
C LEU A 147 -0.78 -11.61 7.59
N LEU A 148 0.39 -12.20 7.84
CA LEU A 148 0.61 -13.63 7.62
C LEU A 148 -0.32 -14.47 8.51
N GLY A 149 -0.42 -14.12 9.79
CA GLY A 149 -1.33 -14.75 10.75
C GLY A 149 -2.76 -14.79 10.23
N SER A 150 -3.30 -13.67 9.75
CA SER A 150 -4.66 -13.56 9.21
C SER A 150 -4.93 -14.44 7.98
N ILE A 151 -3.88 -14.85 7.25
CA ILE A 151 -4.00 -15.77 6.11
C ILE A 151 -4.10 -17.22 6.61
N PHE A 152 -3.50 -17.54 7.76
CA PHE A 152 -3.51 -18.86 8.37
C PHE A 152 -4.72 -19.08 9.30
N THR A 153 -5.29 -18.02 9.89
CA THR A 153 -6.54 -18.10 10.64
C THR A 153 -7.73 -18.15 9.69
N ARG A 154 -8.28 -19.36 9.50
CA ARG A 154 -9.57 -19.61 8.83
C ARG A 154 -10.74 -19.63 9.81
N GLU A 155 -10.68 -18.85 10.88
CA GLU A 155 -11.82 -18.78 11.80
C GLU A 155 -12.88 -17.86 11.19
N LYS A 156 -13.98 -18.48 10.75
CA LYS A 156 -15.22 -17.76 10.47
C LYS A 156 -15.72 -17.27 11.83
N LEU A 157 -15.71 -15.96 12.01
CA LEU A 157 -16.31 -15.33 13.19
C LEU A 157 -17.76 -15.81 13.34
N GLY A 158 -18.12 -16.27 14.54
CA GLY A 158 -19.49 -16.65 14.85
C GLY A 158 -20.44 -15.45 14.76
N ALA A 159 -21.74 -15.70 14.56
CA ALA A 159 -22.73 -14.63 14.51
C ALA A 159 -22.74 -13.77 15.80
N GLU A 160 -22.48 -14.39 16.95
CA GLU A 160 -22.33 -13.69 18.25
C GLU A 160 -21.08 -12.81 18.32
N GLU A 161 -19.95 -13.23 17.76
CA GLU A 161 -18.72 -12.41 17.71
C GLU A 161 -18.91 -11.22 16.76
N ILE A 162 -19.60 -11.43 15.65
CA ILE A 162 -19.98 -10.35 14.72
C ILE A 162 -20.92 -9.35 15.40
N GLU A 163 -21.87 -9.83 16.20
CA GLU A 163 -22.79 -8.96 16.93
C GLU A 163 -22.10 -8.20 18.08
N ALA A 164 -21.15 -8.83 18.76
CA ALA A 164 -20.29 -8.17 19.75
C ALA A 164 -19.45 -7.06 19.12
N LEU A 165 -18.91 -7.28 17.92
CA LEU A 165 -18.17 -6.27 17.15
C LEU A 165 -19.05 -5.09 16.71
N LYS A 166 -20.35 -5.28 16.47
CA LYS A 166 -21.26 -4.18 16.11
C LYS A 166 -21.52 -3.18 17.25
N ARG A 167 -21.13 -3.51 18.49
CA ARG A 167 -21.25 -2.58 19.60
C ARG A 167 -20.13 -1.55 19.50
N LYS A 168 -20.50 -0.28 19.33
CA LYS A 168 -19.60 0.87 19.19
C LYS A 168 -18.42 0.83 20.17
N SER A 169 -18.67 0.46 21.43
CA SER A 169 -17.66 0.34 22.48
C SER A 169 -16.61 -0.76 22.27
N ALA A 170 -16.98 -1.92 21.71
CA ALA A 170 -16.03 -3.02 21.49
C ALA A 170 -15.15 -2.78 20.25
N LEU A 171 -15.72 -2.16 19.22
CA LEU A 171 -14.99 -1.71 18.03
C LEU A 171 -13.99 -0.61 18.39
N ASP A 172 -14.42 0.39 19.16
CA ASP A 172 -13.55 1.48 19.62
C ASP A 172 -12.40 0.94 20.49
N GLU A 173 -12.67 0.01 21.40
CA GLU A 173 -11.66 -0.61 22.27
C GLU A 173 -10.65 -1.47 21.48
N MET A 174 -11.11 -2.24 20.49
CA MET A 174 -10.21 -2.99 19.59
C MET A 174 -9.37 -2.06 18.69
N LEU A 175 -9.95 -0.96 18.21
CA LEU A 175 -9.25 0.04 17.41
C LEU A 175 -8.21 0.80 18.25
N ASP A 176 -8.49 1.03 19.54
CA ASP A 176 -7.53 1.60 20.48
C ASP A 176 -6.42 0.61 20.86
N GLU A 177 -6.73 -0.67 21.06
CA GLU A 177 -5.70 -1.69 21.30
C GLU A 177 -4.77 -1.88 20.08
N LEU A 178 -5.35 -1.86 18.87
CA LEU A 178 -4.57 -1.87 17.62
C LEU A 178 -3.75 -0.58 17.43
N SER A 179 -4.31 0.55 17.87
CA SER A 179 -3.63 1.85 17.86
C SER A 179 -2.39 1.84 18.74
N ASP A 180 -2.47 1.25 19.93
CA ASP A 180 -1.34 1.09 20.84
C ASP A 180 -0.32 0.06 20.32
N TYR A 181 -0.80 -0.94 19.58
CA TYR A 181 0.06 -1.95 18.96
C TYR A 181 0.87 -1.39 17.77
N LEU A 182 0.29 -0.46 16.99
CA LEU A 182 0.88 0.17 15.79
C LEU A 182 0.75 1.71 15.79
N PRO A 183 1.37 2.41 16.76
CA PRO A 183 1.15 3.85 16.97
C PRO A 183 1.62 4.70 15.79
N ALA A 184 2.70 4.28 15.11
CA ALA A 184 3.17 4.95 13.89
C ALA A 184 2.19 4.82 12.72
N ALA A 185 1.46 3.70 12.63
CA ALA A 185 0.43 3.51 11.61
C ALA A 185 -0.81 4.34 11.94
N LYS A 186 -1.28 4.33 13.20
CA LYS A 186 -2.38 5.20 13.67
C LYS A 186 -2.10 6.66 13.33
N LYS A 187 -0.93 7.14 13.73
CA LYS A 187 -0.50 8.53 13.49
C LYS A 187 -0.60 8.94 12.02
N VAL A 188 -0.22 8.07 11.09
CA VAL A 188 -0.21 8.44 9.66
C VAL A 188 -1.55 8.19 8.97
N LEU A 189 -2.24 7.09 9.31
CA LEU A 189 -3.48 6.67 8.67
C LEU A 189 -4.70 7.41 9.20
N ILE A 190 -4.65 7.88 10.46
CA ILE A 190 -5.72 8.59 11.14
C ILE A 190 -5.28 10.03 11.38
N ASP A 191 -4.40 10.30 12.35
CA ASP A 191 -4.13 11.68 12.80
C ASP A 191 -3.65 12.61 11.67
N GLU A 192 -2.63 12.22 10.90
CA GLU A 192 -2.15 13.01 9.76
C GLU A 192 -3.19 13.10 8.63
N ARG A 193 -4.03 12.09 8.48
CA ARG A 193 -5.08 12.07 7.46
C ARG A 193 -6.21 13.02 7.85
N ASP A 194 -6.60 13.05 9.12
CA ASP A 194 -7.56 14.00 9.69
C ASP A 194 -7.08 15.43 9.50
N THR A 195 -5.81 15.72 9.80
CA THR A 195 -5.21 17.03 9.56
C THR A 195 -5.26 17.42 8.08
N TYR A 196 -4.94 16.48 7.18
CA TYR A 196 -4.98 16.72 5.73
C TYR A 196 -6.40 17.00 5.23
N LEU A 197 -7.37 16.18 5.64
CA LEU A 197 -8.79 16.33 5.30
C LEU A 197 -9.33 17.66 5.83
N ALA A 198 -9.13 17.94 7.12
CA ALA A 198 -9.59 19.16 7.76
C ALA A 198 -8.99 20.40 7.11
N ALA A 199 -7.70 20.38 6.74
CA ALA A 199 -7.07 21.50 6.06
C ALA A 199 -7.68 21.77 4.67
N ASN A 200 -7.94 20.73 3.88
CA ASN A 200 -8.59 20.86 2.58
C ASN A 200 -10.06 21.32 2.71
N ILE A 201 -10.79 20.85 3.73
CA ILE A 201 -12.15 21.32 4.03
C ILE A 201 -12.12 22.79 4.46
N TYR A 202 -11.18 23.16 5.34
CA TYR A 202 -11.04 24.52 5.87
C TYR A 202 -10.67 25.54 4.79
N THR A 203 -9.85 25.16 3.82
CA THR A 203 -9.40 26.06 2.73
C THR A 203 -10.35 26.07 1.53
N ALA A 204 -11.36 25.19 1.52
CA ALA A 204 -12.34 25.15 0.44
C ALA A 204 -13.19 26.45 0.39
N THR A 205 -13.52 26.88 -0.83
CA THR A 205 -14.31 28.10 -1.08
C THR A 205 -15.80 27.84 -0.89
N GLY A 206 -16.50 28.74 -0.20
CA GLY A 206 -17.95 28.67 0.05
C GLY A 206 -18.29 29.17 1.45
N ALA A 207 -19.50 29.69 1.66
CA ALA A 207 -20.01 30.06 2.98
C ALA A 207 -20.67 28.86 3.67
N LYS A 208 -21.31 27.98 2.90
CA LYS A 208 -21.90 26.72 3.38
C LYS A 208 -21.24 25.53 2.69
N ILE A 209 -20.60 24.67 3.46
CA ILE A 209 -19.85 23.50 2.97
C ILE A 209 -20.46 22.23 3.56
N VAL A 210 -20.72 21.23 2.71
CA VAL A 210 -21.02 19.86 3.18
C VAL A 210 -19.78 19.00 2.96
N ALA A 211 -19.22 18.41 4.02
CA ALA A 211 -18.09 17.50 3.96
C ALA A 211 -18.55 16.06 4.21
N VAL A 212 -18.44 15.19 3.20
CA VAL A 212 -18.78 13.77 3.30
C VAL A 212 -17.50 12.98 3.58
N VAL A 213 -17.44 12.40 4.78
CA VAL A 213 -16.25 11.73 5.32
C VAL A 213 -16.65 10.48 6.10
N GLY A 214 -15.72 9.57 6.33
CA GLY A 214 -15.93 8.42 7.20
C GLY A 214 -16.18 8.83 8.63
N ALA A 215 -17.12 8.17 9.28
CA ALA A 215 -17.52 8.48 10.66
C ALA A 215 -16.32 8.47 11.64
N GLY A 216 -15.32 7.61 11.41
CA GLY A 216 -14.10 7.55 12.24
C GLY A 216 -13.20 8.79 12.15
N HIS A 217 -13.28 9.57 11.07
CA HIS A 217 -12.48 10.77 10.86
C HIS A 217 -13.16 12.04 11.42
N VAL A 218 -14.48 12.00 11.67
CA VAL A 218 -15.26 13.17 12.13
C VAL A 218 -14.68 13.81 13.41
N PRO A 219 -14.38 13.06 14.49
CA PRO A 219 -13.86 13.67 15.72
C PRO A 219 -12.51 14.36 15.51
N GLY A 220 -11.65 13.77 14.67
CA GLY A 220 -10.36 14.32 14.31
C GLY A 220 -10.48 15.59 13.49
N ILE A 221 -11.33 15.58 12.47
CA ILE A 221 -11.58 16.75 11.61
C ILE A 221 -12.12 17.92 12.43
N VAL A 222 -13.11 17.70 13.30
CA VAL A 222 -13.68 18.76 14.14
C VAL A 222 -12.61 19.41 15.02
N ARG A 223 -11.75 18.61 15.65
CA ARG A 223 -10.64 19.10 16.48
C ARG A 223 -9.64 19.93 15.66
N GLU A 224 -9.31 19.49 14.44
CA GLU A 224 -8.37 20.20 13.58
C GLU A 224 -8.97 21.51 13.03
N LEU A 225 -10.26 21.52 12.68
CA LEU A 225 -10.99 22.74 12.27
C LEU A 225 -11.02 23.79 13.39
N ASP A 226 -11.25 23.38 14.64
CA ASP A 226 -11.17 24.26 15.82
C ASP A 226 -9.74 24.77 16.06
N ARG A 227 -8.72 23.94 15.81
CA ARG A 227 -7.33 24.39 15.88
C ARG A 227 -7.02 25.44 14.81
N PHE A 228 -7.48 25.24 13.57
CA PHE A 228 -7.25 26.16 12.46
C PHE A 228 -7.99 27.48 12.63
N SER A 229 -9.20 27.49 13.18
CA SER A 229 -9.95 28.73 13.42
C SER A 229 -9.32 29.63 14.48
N LYS A 230 -8.49 29.07 15.36
CA LYS A 230 -7.74 29.79 16.40
C LYS A 230 -6.38 30.31 15.92
N SER A 231 -5.98 29.99 14.69
CA SER A 231 -4.69 30.37 14.11
C SER A 231 -4.90 31.33 12.94
N ASP A 232 -4.09 32.39 12.87
CA ASP A 232 -4.09 33.30 11.72
C ASP A 232 -3.35 32.71 10.51
N ASP A 233 -2.53 31.68 10.71
CA ASP A 233 -1.76 31.03 9.65
C ASP A 233 -2.60 29.97 8.93
N PRO A 234 -2.48 29.86 7.59
CA PRO A 234 -3.13 28.79 6.85
C PRO A 234 -2.55 27.43 7.26
N PRO A 235 -3.35 26.35 7.19
CA PRO A 235 -2.88 25.02 7.51
C PRO A 235 -1.77 24.57 6.54
N ILE A 236 -0.60 24.25 7.08
CA ILE A 236 0.54 23.74 6.30
C ILE A 236 0.44 22.22 6.22
N ILE A 237 0.21 21.68 5.01
CA ILE A 237 0.02 20.24 4.78
C ILE A 237 0.94 19.64 3.70
N ASP A 238 1.87 20.43 3.16
CA ASP A 238 2.76 19.98 2.06
C ASP A 238 3.62 18.78 2.46
N ASP A 239 4.06 18.73 3.72
CA ASP A 239 4.85 17.62 4.22
C ASP A 239 4.01 16.33 4.34
N LEU A 240 2.70 16.46 4.57
CA LEU A 240 1.76 15.34 4.70
C LEU A 240 1.48 14.72 3.32
N ALA A 241 1.59 15.49 2.24
CA ALA A 241 1.37 15.03 0.87
C ALA A 241 2.55 14.21 0.29
N VAL A 242 3.67 14.09 1.00
CA VAL A 242 4.87 13.40 0.51
C VAL A 242 5.33 12.25 1.41
N VAL A 243 5.98 11.26 0.82
CA VAL A 243 6.64 10.18 1.58
C VAL A 243 7.98 10.71 2.09
N PRO A 244 8.29 10.60 3.40
CA PRO A 244 9.55 11.08 3.93
C PRO A 244 10.73 10.35 3.26
N PRO A 245 11.82 11.06 2.94
CA PRO A 245 12.96 10.44 2.28
C PRO A 245 13.59 9.36 3.18
N PRO A 246 14.19 8.31 2.61
CA PRO A 246 14.91 7.33 3.40
C PRO A 246 16.05 8.00 4.17
N GLY A 247 16.22 7.58 5.43
CA GLY A 247 17.31 8.03 6.29
C GLY A 247 18.69 7.72 5.69
N ILE A 248 19.72 8.40 6.20
CA ILE A 248 21.09 8.31 5.67
C ILE A 248 21.58 6.86 5.61
N ILE A 249 21.34 6.08 6.66
CA ILE A 249 21.71 4.66 6.72
C ILE A 249 21.07 3.86 5.58
N ALA A 250 19.75 4.00 5.37
CA ALA A 250 19.04 3.31 4.29
C ALA A 250 19.50 3.79 2.90
N ARG A 251 19.92 5.04 2.77
CA ARG A 251 20.48 5.59 1.52
C ARG A 251 21.88 5.04 1.23
N SER A 252 22.68 4.81 2.26
CA SER A 252 24.07 4.37 2.15
C SER A 252 24.22 2.85 2.08
N ILE A 253 23.37 2.08 2.78
CA ILE A 253 23.49 0.61 2.88
C ILE A 253 23.49 -0.08 1.52
N LYS A 254 22.74 0.47 0.55
CA LYS A 254 22.69 -0.04 -0.83
C LYS A 254 24.04 0.03 -1.57
N TRP A 255 24.94 0.90 -1.14
CA TRP A 255 26.31 1.02 -1.68
C TRP A 255 27.34 0.33 -0.79
N VAL A 256 27.14 0.37 0.52
CA VAL A 256 28.05 -0.26 1.49
C VAL A 256 28.12 -1.78 1.29
N ILE A 257 26.98 -2.45 1.08
CA ILE A 257 26.96 -3.92 0.90
C ILE A 257 27.77 -4.34 -0.35
N PRO A 258 27.52 -3.81 -1.57
CA PRO A 258 28.37 -4.10 -2.72
C PRO A 258 29.85 -3.78 -2.51
N ALA A 259 30.16 -2.65 -1.88
CA ALA A 259 31.54 -2.26 -1.59
C ALA A 259 32.25 -3.26 -0.66
N ILE A 260 31.55 -3.76 0.37
CA ILE A 260 32.07 -4.81 1.26
C ILE A 260 32.32 -6.10 0.48
N VAL A 261 31.37 -6.55 -0.34
CA VAL A 261 31.51 -7.79 -1.12
C VAL A 261 32.70 -7.71 -2.08
N VAL A 262 32.81 -6.61 -2.84
CA VAL A 262 33.93 -6.37 -3.76
C VAL A 262 35.24 -6.27 -2.99
N GLY A 263 35.24 -5.57 -1.85
CA GLY A 263 36.40 -5.43 -0.97
C GLY A 263 36.90 -6.77 -0.43
N LEU A 264 35.99 -7.64 0.04
CA LEU A 264 36.33 -8.98 0.54
C LEU A 264 36.90 -9.85 -0.58
N ILE A 265 36.27 -9.87 -1.76
CA ILE A 265 36.76 -10.64 -2.91
C ILE A 265 38.15 -10.13 -3.33
N GLY A 266 38.34 -8.81 -3.44
CA GLY A 266 39.62 -8.19 -3.76
C GLY A 266 40.71 -8.49 -2.73
N TRP A 267 40.35 -8.49 -1.44
CA TRP A 267 41.25 -8.89 -0.36
C TRP A 267 41.62 -10.38 -0.45
N GLY A 268 40.68 -11.24 -0.87
CA GLY A 268 40.93 -12.64 -1.18
C GLY A 268 41.99 -12.83 -2.26
N PHE A 269 41.91 -12.07 -3.35
CA PHE A 269 42.94 -12.05 -4.39
C PHE A 269 44.29 -11.54 -3.87
N TYR A 270 44.29 -10.51 -3.03
CA TYR A 270 45.51 -9.93 -2.49
C TYR A 270 46.24 -10.86 -1.51
N ARG A 271 45.53 -11.49 -0.58
CA ARG A 271 46.13 -12.30 0.48
C ARG A 271 46.32 -13.77 0.11
N SER A 272 45.35 -14.36 -0.58
CA SER A 272 45.31 -15.80 -0.87
C SER A 272 45.60 -16.12 -2.34
N GLY A 273 46.02 -15.12 -3.12
CA GLY A 273 46.33 -15.26 -4.54
C GLY A 273 45.10 -15.57 -5.40
N TRP A 274 45.36 -16.00 -6.63
CA TRP A 274 44.32 -16.31 -7.61
C TRP A 274 43.35 -17.40 -7.14
N ASP A 275 43.87 -18.48 -6.53
CA ASP A 275 43.04 -19.59 -6.08
C ASP A 275 42.06 -19.17 -4.99
N GLY A 276 42.51 -18.39 -3.99
CA GLY A 276 41.64 -17.90 -2.94
C GLY A 276 40.60 -16.89 -3.44
N GLY A 277 41.01 -15.94 -4.28
CA GLY A 277 40.10 -14.96 -4.87
C GLY A 277 39.02 -15.61 -5.75
N ILE A 278 39.40 -16.59 -6.59
CA ILE A 278 38.45 -17.35 -7.42
C ILE A 278 37.50 -18.17 -6.54
N GLN A 279 37.99 -18.83 -5.49
CA GLN A 279 37.12 -19.58 -4.57
C GLN A 279 36.09 -18.68 -3.90
N MET A 280 36.48 -17.48 -3.45
CA MET A 280 35.57 -16.51 -2.86
C MET A 280 34.54 -16.00 -3.87
N LEU A 281 34.96 -15.69 -5.09
CA LEU A 281 34.05 -15.30 -6.17
C LEU A 281 33.05 -16.43 -6.50
N MET A 282 33.51 -17.68 -6.57
CA MET A 282 32.64 -18.83 -6.85
C MET A 282 31.64 -19.07 -5.70
N ARG A 283 32.05 -18.91 -4.44
CA ARG A 283 31.14 -18.98 -3.29
C ARG A 283 30.06 -17.90 -3.36
N TRP A 284 30.45 -16.66 -3.69
CA TRP A 284 29.50 -15.57 -3.91
C TRP A 284 28.47 -15.90 -4.99
N ILE A 285 28.95 -16.34 -6.16
CA ILE A 285 28.11 -16.69 -7.30
C ILE A 285 27.16 -17.84 -6.93
N LEU A 286 27.68 -18.90 -6.32
CA LEU A 286 26.90 -20.09 -5.98
C LEU A 286 25.84 -19.79 -4.92
N VAL A 287 26.19 -19.13 -3.82
CA VAL A 287 25.23 -18.84 -2.74
C VAL A 287 24.16 -17.86 -3.21
N ASN A 288 24.55 -16.76 -3.83
CA ASN A 288 23.61 -15.72 -4.28
C ASN A 288 22.73 -16.23 -5.43
N GLY A 289 23.35 -16.83 -6.45
CA GLY A 289 22.67 -17.41 -7.60
C GLY A 289 21.69 -18.50 -7.22
N THR A 290 22.12 -19.47 -6.38
CA THR A 290 21.27 -20.61 -6.02
C THR A 290 20.05 -20.17 -5.21
N LEU A 291 20.23 -19.30 -4.21
CA LEU A 291 19.09 -18.84 -3.40
C LEU A 291 18.09 -18.02 -4.22
N SER A 292 18.57 -17.20 -5.17
CA SER A 292 17.69 -16.51 -6.12
C SER A 292 16.96 -17.48 -7.07
N ALA A 293 17.64 -18.53 -7.54
CA ALA A 293 17.05 -19.56 -8.39
C ALA A 293 15.99 -20.38 -7.64
N ILE A 294 16.25 -20.74 -6.38
CA ILE A 294 15.27 -21.37 -5.49
C ILE A 294 14.05 -20.47 -5.33
N GLY A 295 14.25 -19.18 -5.10
CA GLY A 295 13.14 -18.21 -5.04
C GLY A 295 12.30 -18.21 -6.31
N ALA A 296 12.92 -18.15 -7.49
CA ALA A 296 12.21 -18.26 -8.77
C ALA A 296 11.46 -19.61 -8.91
N ALA A 297 12.08 -20.72 -8.49
CA ALA A 297 11.48 -22.05 -8.55
C ALA A 297 10.27 -22.19 -7.62
N VAL A 298 10.32 -21.63 -6.40
CA VAL A 298 9.19 -21.58 -5.45
C VAL A 298 7.99 -20.83 -6.05
N ALA A 299 8.25 -19.82 -6.89
CA ALA A 299 7.21 -19.10 -7.63
C ALA A 299 6.72 -19.85 -8.89
N PHE A 300 7.17 -21.09 -9.13
CA PHE A 300 6.91 -21.88 -10.33
C PHE A 300 7.29 -21.17 -11.64
N ALA A 301 8.43 -20.46 -11.63
CA ALA A 301 8.97 -19.80 -12.82
C ALA A 301 9.26 -20.80 -13.95
N HIS A 302 9.34 -20.30 -15.18
CA HIS A 302 9.86 -21.09 -16.29
C HIS A 302 11.35 -21.49 -16.02
N PRO A 303 11.81 -22.70 -16.43
CA PRO A 303 13.20 -23.12 -16.21
C PRO A 303 14.25 -22.12 -16.72
N ILE A 304 14.00 -21.50 -17.87
CA ILE A 304 14.87 -20.42 -18.41
C ILE A 304 14.98 -19.26 -17.41
N THR A 305 13.87 -18.87 -16.78
CA THR A 305 13.84 -17.81 -15.78
C THR A 305 14.58 -18.20 -14.50
N VAL A 306 14.52 -19.48 -14.08
CA VAL A 306 15.27 -20.00 -12.94
C VAL A 306 16.78 -19.92 -13.22
N VAL A 307 17.22 -20.33 -14.41
CA VAL A 307 18.62 -20.21 -14.84
C VAL A 307 19.03 -18.74 -14.93
N ALA A 308 18.17 -17.87 -15.49
CA ALA A 308 18.44 -16.44 -15.53
C ALA A 308 18.56 -15.82 -14.14
N ALA A 309 17.76 -16.27 -13.17
CA ALA A 309 17.87 -15.86 -11.78
C ALA A 309 19.25 -16.22 -11.20
N PHE A 310 19.72 -17.45 -11.42
CA PHE A 310 21.03 -17.91 -10.98
C PHE A 310 22.17 -17.03 -11.52
N VAL A 311 22.14 -16.74 -12.82
CA VAL A 311 23.20 -15.99 -13.51
C VAL A 311 23.15 -14.49 -13.17
N ALA A 312 21.95 -13.91 -13.10
CA ALA A 312 21.78 -12.48 -12.90
C ALA A 312 21.99 -12.06 -11.44
N ALA A 313 21.67 -12.90 -10.45
CA ALA A 313 21.69 -12.52 -9.03
C ALA A 313 23.05 -12.02 -8.52
N PRO A 314 24.20 -12.69 -8.79
CA PRO A 314 25.50 -12.25 -8.30
C PRO A 314 25.95 -10.90 -8.87
N VAL A 315 25.48 -10.55 -10.08
CA VAL A 315 25.80 -9.28 -10.75
C VAL A 315 24.86 -8.18 -10.30
N THR A 316 23.55 -8.45 -10.29
CA THR A 316 22.52 -7.47 -9.93
C THR A 316 22.52 -7.13 -8.44
N SER A 317 22.90 -8.06 -7.56
CA SER A 317 23.09 -7.76 -6.12
C SER A 317 24.23 -6.78 -5.85
N MET A 318 25.21 -6.66 -6.75
CA MET A 318 26.25 -5.62 -6.68
C MET A 318 25.77 -4.27 -7.25
N ASN A 319 24.58 -4.21 -7.86
CA ASN A 319 24.01 -3.01 -8.43
C ASN A 319 22.77 -2.55 -7.63
N PRO A 320 22.84 -1.44 -6.88
CA PRO A 320 21.70 -0.96 -6.08
C PRO A 320 20.51 -0.45 -6.90
N THR A 321 20.62 -0.39 -8.22
CA THR A 321 19.58 0.16 -9.10
C THR A 321 18.78 -0.90 -9.85
N ILE A 322 19.35 -2.09 -10.09
CA ILE A 322 18.71 -3.17 -10.84
C ILE A 322 18.86 -4.45 -10.04
N GLY A 323 17.77 -4.91 -9.42
CA GLY A 323 17.74 -6.20 -8.73
C GLY A 323 17.41 -7.36 -9.67
N VAL A 324 17.75 -8.58 -9.25
CA VAL A 324 17.48 -9.82 -10.02
C VAL A 324 16.02 -9.98 -10.42
N GLY A 325 15.08 -9.54 -9.56
CA GLY A 325 13.65 -9.58 -9.83
C GLY A 325 13.26 -8.91 -11.14
N PHE A 326 13.91 -7.80 -11.50
CA PHE A 326 13.64 -7.11 -12.77
C PHE A 326 13.97 -8.01 -13.96
N VAL A 327 15.13 -8.67 -13.91
CA VAL A 327 15.59 -9.57 -14.97
C VAL A 327 14.66 -10.77 -15.07
N THR A 328 14.38 -11.43 -13.95
CA THR A 328 13.53 -12.63 -13.92
C THR A 328 12.09 -12.31 -14.27
N GLY A 329 11.53 -11.20 -13.80
CA GLY A 329 10.18 -10.75 -14.13
C GLY A 329 10.03 -10.40 -15.61
N LEU A 330 11.00 -9.72 -16.22
CA LEU A 330 10.97 -9.43 -17.66
C LEU A 330 11.10 -10.72 -18.50
N ILE A 331 12.02 -11.62 -18.14
CA ILE A 331 12.19 -12.89 -18.85
C ILE A 331 10.93 -13.75 -18.71
N GLU A 332 10.35 -13.86 -17.52
CA GLU A 332 9.10 -14.58 -17.31
C GLU A 332 7.95 -13.95 -18.09
N ALA A 333 7.87 -12.62 -18.17
CA ALA A 333 6.87 -11.93 -18.96
C ALA A 333 7.03 -12.18 -20.47
N VAL A 334 8.25 -12.35 -20.97
CA VAL A 334 8.49 -12.74 -22.37
C VAL A 334 8.12 -14.20 -22.60
N VAL A 335 8.64 -15.11 -21.77
CA VAL A 335 8.51 -16.56 -21.97
C VAL A 335 7.08 -17.05 -21.67
N ARG A 336 6.43 -16.46 -20.67
CA ARG A 336 5.04 -16.75 -20.28
C ARG A 336 4.17 -15.50 -20.36
N LYS A 337 4.10 -14.90 -21.55
CA LYS A 337 3.28 -13.71 -21.81
C LYS A 337 1.86 -13.85 -21.25
N PRO A 338 1.40 -12.90 -20.41
CA PRO A 338 0.02 -12.83 -19.94
C PRO A 338 -0.94 -12.62 -21.12
N ARG A 339 -2.11 -13.24 -21.04
CA ARG A 339 -3.21 -13.11 -22.00
C ARG A 339 -4.27 -12.17 -21.42
N VAL A 340 -5.15 -11.65 -22.27
CA VAL A 340 -6.27 -10.79 -21.85
C VAL A 340 -7.10 -11.45 -20.73
N GLN A 341 -7.36 -12.76 -20.85
CA GLN A 341 -8.04 -13.55 -19.82
C GLN A 341 -7.35 -13.53 -18.45
N ASP A 342 -6.02 -13.47 -18.40
CA ASP A 342 -5.29 -13.38 -17.12
C ASP A 342 -5.55 -12.03 -16.42
N PHE A 343 -5.77 -10.95 -17.19
CA PHE A 343 -6.12 -9.63 -16.65
C PHE A 343 -7.58 -9.54 -16.22
N GLU A 344 -8.49 -10.19 -16.95
CA GLU A 344 -9.92 -10.23 -16.59
C GLU A 344 -10.14 -11.08 -15.34
N ALA A 345 -9.50 -12.26 -15.26
CA ALA A 345 -9.64 -13.19 -14.15
C ALA A 345 -8.86 -12.79 -12.89
N ILE A 346 -8.02 -11.75 -12.95
CA ILE A 346 -7.14 -11.40 -11.82
C ILE A 346 -7.91 -11.12 -10.54
N GLN A 347 -9.09 -10.52 -10.64
CA GLN A 347 -9.91 -10.16 -9.48
C GLN A 347 -10.37 -11.39 -8.68
N ASP A 348 -10.57 -12.51 -9.36
CA ASP A 348 -11.00 -13.77 -8.74
C ASP A 348 -9.79 -14.63 -8.36
N ASP A 349 -8.77 -14.65 -9.22
CA ASP A 349 -7.55 -15.44 -9.00
C ASP A 349 -6.80 -15.01 -7.74
N ILE A 350 -6.78 -13.71 -7.42
CA ILE A 350 -6.11 -13.22 -6.22
C ILE A 350 -6.78 -13.69 -4.92
N LEU A 351 -8.05 -14.12 -4.99
CA LEU A 351 -8.80 -14.57 -3.81
C LEU A 351 -8.35 -15.93 -3.32
N THR A 352 -7.63 -16.72 -4.11
CA THR A 352 -7.16 -18.05 -3.70
C THR A 352 -5.65 -18.17 -3.84
N PHE A 353 -5.01 -18.91 -2.94
CA PHE A 353 -3.56 -19.16 -3.03
C PHE A 353 -3.21 -19.82 -4.37
N ARG A 354 -4.02 -20.78 -4.82
CA ARG A 354 -3.80 -21.48 -6.09
C ARG A 354 -3.98 -20.54 -7.29
N GLY A 355 -5.01 -19.67 -7.29
CA GLY A 355 -5.22 -18.67 -8.34
C GLY A 355 -4.05 -17.70 -8.44
N PHE A 356 -3.59 -17.18 -7.29
CA PHE A 356 -2.46 -16.25 -7.20
C PHE A 356 -1.16 -16.83 -7.79
N PHE A 357 -0.90 -18.13 -7.65
CA PHE A 357 0.27 -18.79 -8.28
C PHE A 357 0.01 -19.31 -9.70
N ARG A 358 -1.26 -19.45 -10.11
CA ARG A 358 -1.65 -19.99 -11.43
C ARG A 358 -1.73 -18.92 -12.50
N ASN A 359 -2.31 -17.76 -12.17
CA ASN A 359 -2.47 -16.64 -13.07
C ASN A 359 -1.10 -16.12 -13.53
N ARG A 360 -0.95 -15.88 -14.85
CA ARG A 360 0.36 -15.53 -15.42
C ARG A 360 0.85 -14.17 -14.94
N LEU A 361 -0.06 -13.21 -14.79
CA LEU A 361 0.27 -11.86 -14.36
C LEU A 361 0.81 -11.85 -12.93
N THR A 362 0.07 -12.45 -11.99
CA THR A 362 0.50 -12.55 -10.59
C THR A 362 1.75 -13.41 -10.45
N ARG A 363 1.90 -14.49 -11.24
CA ARG A 363 3.11 -15.32 -11.25
C ARG A 363 4.35 -14.50 -11.61
N ILE A 364 4.29 -13.65 -12.64
CA ILE A 364 5.43 -12.80 -13.00
C ILE A 364 5.87 -11.93 -11.80
N LEU A 365 4.89 -11.37 -11.07
CA LEU A 365 5.16 -10.57 -9.86
C LEU A 365 5.73 -11.42 -8.72
N LEU A 366 5.25 -12.66 -8.54
CA LEU A 366 5.82 -13.60 -7.58
C LEU A 366 7.25 -13.99 -7.93
N VAL A 367 7.53 -14.29 -9.20
CA VAL A 367 8.88 -14.62 -9.68
C VAL A 367 9.82 -13.45 -9.45
N PHE A 368 9.40 -12.23 -9.81
CA PHE A 368 10.10 -10.99 -9.49
C PHE A 368 10.38 -10.86 -7.98
N PHE A 369 9.38 -11.10 -7.14
CA PHE A 369 9.48 -10.96 -5.69
C PHE A 369 10.41 -12.01 -5.06
N PHE A 370 10.12 -13.30 -5.26
CA PHE A 370 10.84 -14.39 -4.60
C PHE A 370 12.29 -14.50 -5.08
N SER A 371 12.60 -14.22 -6.35
CA SER A 371 14.00 -14.15 -6.80
C SER A 371 14.74 -12.99 -6.14
N THR A 372 14.10 -11.82 -5.98
CA THR A 372 14.69 -10.67 -5.26
C THR A 372 14.95 -11.00 -3.79
N VAL A 373 14.00 -11.65 -3.12
CA VAL A 373 14.16 -12.10 -1.72
C VAL A 373 15.29 -13.13 -1.63
N GLY A 374 15.34 -14.09 -2.55
CA GLY A 374 16.40 -15.10 -2.61
C GLY A 374 17.80 -14.49 -2.77
N SER A 375 17.97 -13.51 -3.67
CA SER A 375 19.25 -12.80 -3.84
C SER A 375 19.60 -11.92 -2.63
N ALA A 376 18.61 -11.28 -2.00
CA ALA A 376 18.83 -10.51 -0.78
C ALA A 376 19.33 -11.41 0.36
N ILE A 377 18.66 -12.55 0.61
CA ILE A 377 19.11 -13.55 1.58
C ILE A 377 20.51 -14.05 1.20
N GLY A 378 20.73 -14.39 -0.07
CA GLY A 378 22.01 -14.88 -0.55
C GLY A 378 23.15 -13.87 -0.37
N THR A 379 22.87 -12.58 -0.46
CA THR A 379 23.84 -11.52 -0.18
C THR A 379 24.30 -11.56 1.28
N PHE A 380 23.37 -11.65 2.23
CA PHE A 380 23.71 -11.71 3.66
C PHE A 380 24.30 -13.06 4.07
N VAL A 381 23.81 -14.16 3.51
CA VAL A 381 24.31 -15.51 3.78
C VAL A 381 25.71 -15.68 3.21
N ALA A 382 26.02 -15.13 2.03
CA ALA A 382 27.35 -15.25 1.42
C ALA A 382 28.43 -14.46 2.17
N LEU A 383 28.10 -13.36 2.84
CA LEU A 383 29.08 -12.51 3.54
C LEU A 383 29.96 -13.28 4.55
N PRO A 384 29.41 -14.09 5.47
CA PRO A 384 30.20 -14.98 6.32
C PRO A 384 31.10 -15.95 5.55
N PHE A 385 30.65 -16.50 4.42
CA PHE A 385 31.45 -17.44 3.62
C PHE A 385 32.57 -16.79 2.81
N LEU A 386 32.52 -15.46 2.67
CA LEU A 386 33.56 -14.63 2.08
C LEU A 386 34.58 -14.15 3.13
N MET A 387 34.27 -14.25 4.43
CA MET A 387 35.29 -14.05 5.44
C MET A 387 36.19 -15.30 5.47
N PRO A 388 37.49 -15.16 5.23
CA PRO A 388 38.43 -16.27 5.42
C PRO A 388 38.38 -16.67 6.89
N GLY A 389 38.48 -17.98 7.15
CA GLY A 389 38.30 -18.55 8.48
C GLY A 389 38.92 -17.71 9.60
N VAL A 390 38.07 -17.35 10.55
CA VAL A 390 38.43 -17.47 11.97
C VAL A 390 38.46 -18.96 12.29
#